data_AF-A0A2P8WFW5-F1
#
_entry.id   AF-A0A2P8WFW5-F1
#
_cell.length_a   1.000
_cell.length_b   1.000
_cell.length_c   1.000
_cell.angle_alpha   90.00
_cell.angle_beta   90.00
_cell.angle_gamma   90.00
#
_symmetry.space_group_name_H-M   'P 1'
#
loop_
_entity.id
_entity.type
_entity.pdbx_description
1 polymer ?
#
loop_
_entity_poly.entity_id
_entity_poly.type
_entity_poly.pdbx_seq_one_letter_code
_entity_poly.pdbx_strand_id
1 'polypeptide(L)'
;AAGEPLLDFAETDVVTLEVRRDGETLAFEKDDAGNWQMTRPDQDPVEPGAIAFLLDQLSTATSQPPVTITPDQQADFGFDAPVGQVDLELADGTTHTVVLGGSAFSGSDLYVLVDPAEVPLPEDARETTVYVMPQNLANGVNRPLEEWKIAQDPAPEPTEESLDPEAAEPEAAAPDEEAEPRDSTDTDTAPETPEDADGEAAEPEATESAQ
;
A
#
# COMPACT_ATOMS: atom_id res chain seq x y z
N ALA A 1 -22.27 9.31 -15.00
CA ALA A 1 -22.72 8.26 -14.08
C ALA A 1 -21.47 7.55 -13.60
N ALA A 2 -21.26 7.46 -12.28
CA ALA A 2 -20.29 6.50 -11.76
C ALA A 2 -20.85 5.11 -12.10
N GLY A 3 -20.05 4.26 -12.73
CA GLY A 3 -20.44 2.88 -13.00
C GLY A 3 -20.45 2.04 -11.73
N GLU A 4 -20.90 0.80 -11.88
CA GLU A 4 -21.06 -0.14 -10.77
C GLU A 4 -19.70 -0.76 -10.37
N PRO A 5 -19.53 -1.11 -9.08
CA PRO A 5 -18.36 -1.88 -8.64
C PRO A 5 -18.31 -3.24 -9.33
N LEU A 6 -17.10 -3.79 -9.48
CA LEU A 6 -16.91 -5.08 -10.14
C LEU A 6 -17.50 -6.23 -9.31
N LEU A 7 -17.28 -6.21 -8.00
CA LEU A 7 -17.80 -7.17 -7.03
C LEU A 7 -18.42 -6.44 -5.85
N ASP A 8 -19.48 -7.00 -5.28
CA ASP A 8 -20.18 -6.45 -4.11
C ASP A 8 -19.84 -7.29 -2.87
N PHE A 9 -18.80 -6.89 -2.14
CA PHE A 9 -18.40 -7.49 -0.87
C PHE A 9 -17.78 -6.43 0.06
N ALA A 10 -17.77 -6.68 1.37
CA ALA A 10 -16.98 -5.89 2.30
C ALA A 10 -15.59 -6.51 2.50
N GLU A 11 -14.53 -5.69 2.47
CA GLU A 11 -13.15 -6.16 2.66
C GLU A 11 -12.97 -7.00 3.93
N THR A 12 -13.72 -6.68 4.99
CA THR A 12 -13.68 -7.39 6.27
C THR A 12 -14.13 -8.85 6.17
N ASP A 13 -14.98 -9.16 5.19
CA ASP A 13 -15.58 -10.48 5.00
C ASP A 13 -14.67 -11.42 4.22
N VAL A 14 -13.63 -10.91 3.57
CA VAL A 14 -12.66 -11.75 2.84
C VAL A 14 -11.78 -12.50 3.83
N VAL A 15 -11.70 -13.82 3.66
CA VAL A 15 -10.92 -14.73 4.52
C VAL A 15 -9.75 -15.38 3.80
N THR A 16 -9.86 -15.58 2.48
CA THR A 16 -8.74 -16.04 1.65
C THR A 16 -8.61 -15.20 0.38
N LEU A 17 -7.38 -15.06 -0.08
CA LEU A 17 -7.02 -14.40 -1.32
C LEU A 17 -5.91 -15.20 -1.99
N GLU A 18 -6.09 -15.56 -3.26
CA GLU A 18 -5.05 -16.17 -4.08
C GLU A 18 -4.83 -15.32 -5.34
N VAL A 19 -3.57 -15.01 -5.65
CA VAL A 19 -3.16 -14.27 -6.85
C VAL A 19 -2.27 -15.17 -7.69
N ARG A 20 -2.66 -15.43 -8.94
CA ARG A 20 -1.87 -16.20 -9.91
C ARG A 20 -1.43 -15.29 -11.05
N ARG A 21 -0.14 -15.29 -11.37
CA ARG A 21 0.48 -14.47 -12.42
C ARG A 21 1.84 -15.03 -12.81
N ASP A 22 2.28 -14.88 -14.05
CA ASP A 22 3.64 -15.24 -14.50
C ASP A 22 4.15 -16.64 -14.04
N GLY A 23 3.25 -17.60 -13.85
CA GLY A 23 3.57 -18.94 -13.34
C GLY A 23 3.84 -19.03 -11.83
N GLU A 24 3.67 -17.94 -11.08
CA GLU A 24 3.71 -17.88 -9.62
C GLU A 24 2.29 -17.86 -9.03
N THR A 25 2.17 -18.34 -7.79
CA THR A 25 0.93 -18.28 -7.00
C THR A 25 1.25 -17.73 -5.62
N LEU A 26 0.62 -16.61 -5.29
CA LEU A 26 0.66 -15.98 -3.99
C LEU A 26 -0.65 -16.31 -3.28
N ALA A 27 -0.59 -16.98 -2.14
CA ALA A 27 -1.77 -17.32 -1.37
C ALA A 27 -1.72 -16.65 -0.01
N PHE A 28 -2.84 -16.11 0.41
CA PHE A 28 -3.00 -15.36 1.65
C PHE A 28 -4.22 -15.84 2.41
N GLU A 29 -4.08 -15.94 3.71
CA GLU A 29 -5.15 -16.34 4.62
C GLU A 29 -5.23 -15.35 5.78
N LYS A 30 -6.46 -15.03 6.19
CA LYS A 30 -6.74 -14.16 7.32
C LYS A 30 -6.91 -15.02 8.57
N ASP A 31 -6.14 -14.73 9.62
CA ASP A 31 -6.22 -15.45 10.88
C ASP A 31 -7.42 -15.02 11.75
N ASP A 32 -7.65 -15.75 12.85
CA ASP A 32 -8.73 -15.47 13.80
C ASP A 32 -8.63 -14.09 14.47
N ALA A 33 -7.44 -13.48 14.48
CA ALA A 33 -7.21 -12.13 14.98
C ALA A 33 -7.40 -11.05 13.91
N GLY A 34 -7.71 -11.44 12.68
CA GLY A 34 -7.97 -10.57 11.54
C GLY A 34 -6.73 -10.13 10.76
N ASN A 35 -5.56 -10.74 11.02
CA ASN A 35 -4.32 -10.41 10.33
C ASN A 35 -4.11 -11.30 9.11
N TRP A 36 -3.61 -10.69 8.03
CA TRP A 36 -3.25 -11.43 6.81
C TRP A 36 -1.87 -12.08 6.94
N GLN A 37 -1.77 -13.32 6.48
CA GLN A 37 -0.53 -14.08 6.41
C GLN A 37 -0.38 -14.68 5.02
N MET A 38 0.86 -14.70 4.51
CA MET A 38 1.17 -15.40 3.26
C MET A 38 1.33 -16.87 3.56
N THR A 39 0.74 -17.74 2.76
CA THR A 39 0.91 -19.20 2.86
C THR A 39 1.68 -19.77 1.69
N ARG A 40 1.72 -19.06 0.55
CA ARG A 40 2.56 -19.35 -0.62
C ARG A 40 3.03 -18.07 -1.31
N PRO A 41 4.22 -18.05 -1.94
CA PRO A 41 5.21 -19.14 -1.98
C PRO A 41 5.97 -19.31 -0.65
N ASP A 42 6.06 -18.25 0.14
CA ASP A 42 6.75 -18.20 1.44
C ASP A 42 5.72 -17.97 2.57
N GLN A 43 6.13 -18.21 3.82
CA GLN A 43 5.29 -17.94 5.01
C GLN A 43 5.74 -16.68 5.75
N ASP A 44 5.92 -15.59 4.98
CA ASP A 44 6.40 -14.31 5.50
C ASP A 44 5.24 -13.42 6.00
N PRO A 45 5.53 -12.50 6.94
CA PRO A 45 4.60 -11.44 7.32
C PRO A 45 4.21 -10.58 6.11
N VAL A 46 2.91 -10.34 5.96
CA VAL A 46 2.34 -9.60 4.83
C VAL A 46 2.18 -8.12 5.18
N GLU A 47 2.44 -7.26 4.21
CA GLU A 47 2.11 -5.83 4.27
C GLU A 47 0.58 -5.68 4.11
N PRO A 48 -0.16 -5.25 5.15
CA PRO A 48 -1.64 -5.23 5.10
C PRO A 48 -2.19 -4.25 4.05
N GLY A 49 -1.49 -3.15 3.77
CA GLY A 49 -1.84 -2.19 2.72
C GLY A 49 -1.80 -2.81 1.32
N ALA A 50 -0.93 -3.79 1.09
CA ALA A 50 -0.87 -4.50 -0.18
C ALA A 50 -2.16 -5.28 -0.46
N ILE A 51 -2.66 -6.00 0.54
CA ILE A 51 -3.93 -6.75 0.46
C ILE A 51 -5.11 -5.77 0.32
N ALA A 52 -5.19 -4.77 1.21
CA ALA A 52 -6.27 -3.78 1.20
C ALA A 52 -6.37 -3.05 -0.14
N PHE A 53 -5.23 -2.67 -0.74
CA PHE A 53 -5.22 -2.07 -2.07
C PHE A 53 -5.86 -2.97 -3.12
N LEU A 54 -5.51 -4.27 -3.17
CA LEU A 54 -6.09 -5.17 -4.17
C LEU A 54 -7.59 -5.38 -3.94
N LEU A 55 -8.02 -5.56 -2.69
CA LEU A 55 -9.44 -5.74 -2.35
C LEU A 55 -10.27 -4.48 -2.65
N ASP A 56 -9.71 -3.29 -2.42
CA ASP A 56 -10.32 -2.02 -2.84
C ASP A 56 -10.48 -1.97 -4.37
N GLN A 57 -9.45 -2.30 -5.14
CA GLN A 57 -9.56 -2.33 -6.60
C GLN A 57 -10.61 -3.34 -7.12
N LEU A 58 -10.98 -4.35 -6.34
CA LEU A 58 -12.01 -5.32 -6.73
C LEU A 58 -13.42 -4.91 -6.29
N SER A 59 -13.55 -4.22 -5.16
CA SER A 59 -14.84 -3.84 -4.57
C SER A 59 -15.30 -2.42 -4.91
N THR A 60 -14.39 -1.51 -5.28
CA THR A 60 -14.72 -0.10 -5.51
C THR A 60 -14.48 0.37 -6.94
N ALA A 61 -13.62 -0.33 -7.69
CA ALA A 61 -13.28 0.10 -9.03
C ALA A 61 -14.50 0.05 -9.95
N THR A 62 -14.75 1.20 -10.55
CA THR A 62 -15.85 1.42 -11.48
C THR A 62 -15.48 0.86 -12.84
N SER A 63 -16.24 -0.11 -13.33
CA SER A 63 -16.09 -0.58 -14.71
C SER A 63 -16.61 0.45 -15.71
N GLN A 64 -15.95 0.57 -16.86
CA GLN A 64 -16.57 1.18 -18.04
C GLN A 64 -17.70 0.25 -18.54
N PRO A 65 -18.62 0.72 -19.41
CA PRO A 65 -19.67 -0.13 -19.94
C PRO A 65 -19.12 -1.47 -20.45
N PRO A 66 -19.63 -2.60 -19.95
CA PRO A 66 -19.08 -3.90 -20.30
C PRO A 66 -19.38 -4.26 -21.75
N VAL A 67 -18.64 -5.25 -22.26
CA VAL A 67 -18.76 -5.78 -23.62
C VAL A 67 -19.16 -7.24 -23.54
N THR A 68 -20.13 -7.67 -24.33
CA THR A 68 -20.48 -9.08 -24.47
C THR A 68 -19.64 -9.71 -25.57
N ILE A 69 -19.05 -10.87 -25.30
CA ILE A 69 -18.21 -11.60 -26.26
C ILE A 69 -18.68 -13.05 -26.40
N THR A 70 -18.39 -13.65 -27.55
CA THR A 70 -18.46 -15.10 -27.77
C THR A 70 -17.10 -15.76 -27.45
N PRO A 71 -17.05 -17.08 -27.18
CA PRO A 71 -15.79 -17.77 -26.86
C PRO A 71 -14.72 -17.66 -27.95
N ASP A 72 -15.13 -17.64 -29.23
CA ASP A 72 -14.20 -17.48 -30.37
C ASP A 72 -13.47 -16.13 -30.39
N GLN A 73 -13.96 -15.14 -29.63
CA GLN A 73 -13.34 -13.81 -29.50
C GLN A 73 -12.37 -13.72 -28.33
N GLN A 74 -12.26 -14.73 -27.46
CA GLN A 74 -11.48 -14.64 -26.21
C GLN A 74 -10.02 -14.20 -26.41
N ALA A 75 -9.43 -14.59 -27.55
CA ALA A 75 -8.04 -14.28 -27.90
C ALA A 75 -7.86 -12.78 -28.17
N ASP A 76 -8.85 -12.12 -28.78
CA ASP A 76 -8.84 -10.68 -29.03
C ASP A 76 -8.85 -9.87 -27.72
N PHE A 77 -9.38 -10.46 -26.65
CA PHE A 77 -9.44 -9.86 -25.32
C PHE A 77 -8.34 -10.37 -24.38
N GLY A 78 -7.45 -11.26 -24.84
CA GLY A 78 -6.31 -11.76 -24.06
C GLY A 78 -6.64 -12.80 -22.99
N PHE A 79 -7.78 -13.49 -23.07
CA PHE A 79 -8.15 -14.53 -22.10
C PHE A 79 -7.57 -15.92 -22.43
N ASP A 80 -6.97 -16.11 -23.60
CA ASP A 80 -6.24 -17.34 -23.94
C ASP A 80 -4.92 -17.47 -23.16
N ALA A 81 -4.31 -16.32 -22.85
CA ALA A 81 -3.14 -16.18 -22.00
C ALA A 81 -3.37 -15.03 -21.01
N PRO A 82 -4.13 -15.27 -19.92
CA PRO A 82 -4.46 -14.24 -18.93
C PRO A 82 -3.20 -13.63 -18.33
N VAL A 83 -3.23 -12.31 -18.09
CA VAL A 83 -2.12 -11.61 -17.43
C VAL A 83 -2.10 -11.83 -15.92
N GLY A 84 -3.22 -12.30 -15.36
CA GLY A 84 -3.32 -12.72 -13.97
C GLY A 84 -4.71 -13.17 -13.60
N GLN A 85 -4.84 -13.79 -12.44
CA GLN A 85 -6.09 -14.21 -11.85
C GLN A 85 -6.07 -13.92 -10.35
N VAL A 86 -7.21 -13.50 -9.82
CA VAL A 86 -7.44 -13.35 -8.39
C VAL A 86 -8.61 -14.23 -7.99
N ASP A 87 -8.42 -15.04 -6.96
CA ASP A 87 -9.49 -15.80 -6.33
C ASP A 87 -9.69 -15.30 -4.89
N LEU A 88 -10.93 -15.20 -4.46
CA LEU A 88 -11.36 -14.72 -3.15
C LEU A 88 -12.30 -15.75 -2.53
N GLU A 89 -12.20 -15.96 -1.22
CA GLU A 89 -13.25 -16.61 -0.42
C GLU A 89 -13.71 -15.66 0.67
N LEU A 90 -15.02 -15.53 0.81
CA LEU A 90 -15.67 -14.77 1.88
C LEU A 90 -16.01 -15.68 3.06
N ALA A 91 -16.18 -15.09 4.24
CA ALA A 91 -16.51 -15.79 5.48
C ALA A 91 -17.83 -16.58 5.43
N ASP A 92 -18.74 -16.24 4.51
CA ASP A 92 -19.99 -16.96 4.27
C ASP A 92 -19.83 -18.16 3.32
N GLY A 93 -18.62 -18.38 2.80
CA GLY A 93 -18.28 -19.43 1.84
C GLY A 93 -18.49 -19.05 0.37
N THR A 94 -18.89 -17.81 0.08
CA THR A 94 -18.96 -17.30 -1.29
C THR A 94 -17.55 -17.15 -1.86
N THR A 95 -17.35 -17.61 -3.09
CA THR A 95 -16.06 -17.50 -3.79
C THR A 95 -16.21 -16.64 -5.02
N HIS A 96 -15.22 -15.79 -5.29
CA HIS A 96 -15.13 -15.04 -6.53
C HIS A 96 -13.82 -15.32 -7.26
N THR A 97 -13.89 -15.38 -8.58
CA THR A 97 -12.74 -15.51 -9.47
C THR A 97 -12.74 -14.34 -10.45
N VAL A 98 -11.64 -13.59 -10.47
CA VAL A 98 -11.44 -12.44 -11.36
C VAL A 98 -10.25 -12.72 -12.26
N VAL A 99 -10.48 -12.81 -13.56
CA VAL A 99 -9.44 -13.12 -14.55
C VAL A 99 -9.13 -11.88 -15.37
N LEU A 100 -7.87 -11.47 -15.37
CA LEU A 100 -7.37 -10.32 -16.08
C LEU A 100 -6.88 -10.76 -17.47
N GLY A 101 -7.47 -10.16 -18.51
CA GLY A 101 -7.08 -10.33 -19.90
C GLY A 101 -6.09 -9.26 -20.37
N GLY A 102 -6.13 -8.96 -21.66
CA GLY A 102 -5.26 -7.96 -22.28
C GLY A 102 -5.69 -6.51 -22.02
N SER A 103 -4.82 -5.57 -22.42
CA SER A 103 -5.14 -4.14 -22.41
C SER A 103 -6.30 -3.82 -23.35
N ALA A 104 -7.20 -2.95 -22.91
CA ALA A 104 -8.25 -2.42 -23.76
C ALA A 104 -7.71 -1.40 -24.78
N PHE A 105 -8.51 -1.06 -25.79
CA PHE A 105 -8.13 -0.14 -26.87
C PHE A 105 -7.60 1.23 -26.43
N SER A 106 -8.01 1.72 -25.26
CA SER A 106 -7.54 2.99 -24.68
C SER A 106 -6.07 2.93 -24.24
N GLY A 107 -5.54 1.74 -23.97
CA GLY A 107 -4.22 1.53 -23.38
C GLY A 107 -4.15 1.84 -21.87
N SER A 108 -5.18 2.45 -21.29
CA SER A 108 -5.28 2.79 -19.87
C SER A 108 -6.18 1.84 -19.06
N ASP A 109 -6.85 0.93 -19.74
CA ASP A 109 -7.81 -0.01 -19.17
C ASP A 109 -7.42 -1.46 -19.56
N LEU A 110 -8.02 -2.44 -18.90
CA LEU A 110 -7.86 -3.87 -19.18
C LEU A 110 -9.20 -4.58 -19.23
N TYR A 111 -9.24 -5.69 -19.94
CA TYR A 111 -10.39 -6.58 -19.95
C TYR A 111 -10.37 -7.54 -18.77
N VAL A 112 -11.54 -7.77 -18.17
CA VAL A 112 -11.69 -8.62 -16.98
C VAL A 112 -12.92 -9.52 -17.13
N LEU A 113 -12.76 -10.79 -16.80
CA LEU A 113 -13.87 -11.72 -16.58
C LEU A 113 -14.10 -11.87 -15.07
N VAL A 114 -15.37 -11.95 -14.68
CA VAL A 114 -15.79 -12.19 -13.29
C VAL A 114 -16.56 -13.49 -13.26
N ASP A 115 -16.19 -14.35 -12.31
CA ASP A 115 -16.74 -15.68 -12.07
C ASP A 115 -16.90 -16.52 -13.36
N PRO A 116 -15.87 -16.60 -14.23
CA PRO A 116 -15.94 -17.49 -15.38
C PRO A 116 -15.94 -18.95 -14.92
N ALA A 117 -16.73 -19.80 -15.58
CA ALA A 117 -16.77 -21.22 -15.27
C ALA A 117 -15.42 -21.93 -15.51
N GLU A 118 -14.70 -21.52 -16.55
CA GLU A 118 -13.36 -22.00 -16.91
C GLU A 118 -12.68 -20.94 -17.79
N VAL A 119 -11.34 -20.84 -17.71
CA VAL A 119 -10.51 -20.06 -18.63
C VAL A 119 -9.34 -20.94 -19.11
N PRO A 120 -9.07 -21.05 -20.43
CA PRO A 120 -9.78 -20.42 -21.55
C PRO A 120 -11.27 -20.85 -21.64
N LEU A 121 -12.11 -20.00 -22.23
CA LEU A 121 -13.53 -20.28 -22.40
C LEU A 121 -13.73 -21.45 -23.37
N PRO A 122 -14.55 -22.45 -23.05
CA PRO A 122 -14.88 -23.54 -23.97
C PRO A 122 -15.52 -23.03 -25.26
N GLU A 123 -15.24 -23.67 -26.40
CA GLU A 123 -15.79 -23.26 -27.71
C GLU A 123 -17.34 -23.30 -27.75
N ASP A 124 -17.96 -24.18 -26.96
CA ASP A 124 -19.41 -24.31 -26.83
C ASP A 124 -20.01 -23.48 -25.68
N ALA A 125 -19.19 -22.68 -24.99
CA ALA A 125 -19.68 -21.78 -23.94
C ALA A 125 -20.61 -20.71 -24.53
N ARG A 126 -21.49 -20.18 -23.66
CA ARG A 126 -22.37 -19.07 -24.04
C ARG A 126 -21.58 -17.78 -24.13
N GLU A 127 -22.20 -16.78 -24.75
CA GLU A 127 -21.73 -15.41 -24.66
C GLU A 127 -21.57 -14.99 -23.19
N THR A 128 -20.48 -14.29 -22.89
CA THR A 128 -20.15 -13.83 -21.54
C THR A 128 -19.89 -12.33 -21.53
N THR A 129 -20.00 -11.74 -20.35
CA THR A 129 -19.77 -10.32 -20.12
C THR A 129 -18.31 -10.10 -19.73
N VAL A 130 -17.64 -9.22 -20.47
CA VAL A 130 -16.30 -8.73 -20.20
C VAL A 130 -16.40 -7.32 -19.64
N TYR A 131 -15.83 -7.12 -18.46
CA TYR A 131 -15.72 -5.82 -17.82
C TYR A 131 -14.46 -5.11 -18.30
N VAL A 132 -14.50 -3.78 -18.31
CA VAL A 132 -13.35 -2.95 -18.66
C VAL A 132 -12.95 -2.16 -17.43
N MET A 133 -11.77 -2.48 -16.89
CA MET A 133 -11.30 -2.00 -15.60
C MET A 133 -10.07 -1.09 -15.77
N PRO A 134 -9.83 -0.13 -14.87
CA PRO A 134 -8.61 0.68 -14.89
C PRO A 134 -7.37 -0.19 -14.64
N GLN A 135 -6.24 0.16 -15.26
CA GLN A 135 -4.95 -0.56 -15.14
C GLN A 135 -4.42 -0.70 -13.70
N ASN A 136 -4.92 0.07 -12.74
CA ASN A 136 -4.56 -0.06 -11.33
C ASN A 136 -4.82 -1.47 -10.77
N LEU A 137 -5.86 -2.16 -11.24
CA LEU A 137 -6.12 -3.54 -10.84
C LEU A 137 -4.96 -4.46 -11.26
N ALA A 138 -4.46 -4.31 -12.49
CA ALA A 138 -3.31 -5.06 -12.96
C ALA A 138 -2.03 -4.75 -12.17
N ASN A 139 -1.86 -3.51 -11.69
CA ASN A 139 -0.72 -3.14 -10.83
C ASN A 139 -0.80 -3.84 -9.46
N GLY A 140 -1.99 -3.94 -8.88
CA GLY A 140 -2.20 -4.70 -7.64
C GLY A 140 -1.88 -6.18 -7.83
N VAL A 141 -2.41 -6.78 -8.90
CA VAL A 141 -2.17 -8.18 -9.26
C VAL A 141 -0.70 -8.45 -9.58
N ASN A 142 0.02 -7.54 -10.22
CA ASN A 142 1.42 -7.72 -10.66
C ASN A 142 2.46 -7.06 -9.73
N ARG A 143 2.06 -6.58 -8.56
CA ARG A 143 2.95 -6.04 -7.52
C ARG A 143 4.09 -7.01 -7.18
N PRO A 144 5.38 -6.67 -7.30
CA PRO A 144 6.51 -7.53 -6.92
C PRO A 144 6.32 -8.25 -5.59
N LEU A 145 6.75 -9.53 -5.50
CA LEU A 145 6.57 -10.35 -4.29
C LEU A 145 7.09 -9.67 -3.02
N GLU A 146 8.21 -8.95 -3.11
CA GLU A 146 8.81 -8.21 -1.98
C GLU A 146 7.89 -7.12 -1.42
N GLU A 147 7.07 -6.48 -2.26
CA GLU A 147 6.13 -5.44 -1.83
C GLU A 147 4.87 -6.01 -1.16
N TRP A 148 4.65 -7.32 -1.24
CA TRP A 148 3.62 -7.99 -0.42
C TRP A 148 4.11 -8.28 0.99
N LYS A 149 5.42 -8.22 1.23
CA LYS A 149 6.04 -8.52 2.52
C LYS A 149 6.30 -7.22 3.27
N ILE A 150 6.31 -7.29 4.60
CA ILE A 150 6.73 -6.14 5.41
C ILE A 150 8.18 -5.82 5.06
N ALA A 151 8.44 -4.59 4.61
CA ALA A 151 9.79 -4.11 4.39
C ALA A 151 10.59 -4.25 5.69
N GLN A 152 11.63 -5.09 5.67
CA GLN A 152 12.61 -5.07 6.74
C GLN A 152 13.35 -3.75 6.65
N ASP A 153 13.08 -2.85 7.59
CA ASP A 153 13.87 -1.62 7.74
C ASP A 153 15.35 -2.04 7.81
N PRO A 154 16.24 -1.56 6.91
CA PRO A 154 17.65 -1.78 7.12
C PRO A 154 17.98 -1.14 8.46
N ALA A 155 18.38 -1.96 9.44
CA ALA A 155 18.78 -1.50 10.76
C ALA A 155 19.60 -0.21 10.62
N PRO A 156 19.33 0.84 11.41
CA PRO A 156 19.95 2.14 11.20
C PRO A 156 21.45 1.92 11.14
N GLU A 157 22.04 2.23 9.98
CA GLU A 157 23.49 2.18 9.81
C GLU A 157 24.07 2.99 10.96
N PRO A 158 25.05 2.46 11.72
CA PRO A 158 25.62 3.22 12.81
C PRO A 158 26.13 4.52 12.21
N THR A 159 25.53 5.64 12.62
CA THR A 159 26.00 6.98 12.32
C THR A 159 27.51 6.93 12.54
N GLU A 160 28.27 7.01 11.45
CA GLU A 160 29.71 7.22 11.53
C GLU A 160 29.88 8.59 12.17
N GLU A 161 29.88 8.58 13.51
CA GLU A 161 30.38 9.63 14.37
C GLU A 161 31.73 9.98 13.77
N SER A 162 31.76 11.10 13.06
CA SER A 162 32.94 11.61 12.40
C SER A 162 33.92 11.90 13.51
N LEU A 163 34.78 10.93 13.79
CA LEU A 163 35.90 11.07 14.69
C LEU A 163 36.84 12.09 14.06
N ASP A 164 36.71 13.35 14.47
CA ASP A 164 37.75 14.36 14.38
C ASP A 164 39.08 13.73 14.84
N PRO A 165 40.06 13.53 13.96
CA PRO A 165 41.42 13.32 14.39
C PRO A 165 42.07 14.70 14.50
N GLU A 166 42.12 15.16 15.75
CA GLU A 166 43.08 16.13 16.23
C GLU A 166 44.51 15.78 15.74
N ALA A 167 45.23 16.82 15.34
CA ALA A 167 46.68 16.97 15.21
C ALA A 167 47.44 16.34 14.03
N ALA A 168 47.99 17.22 13.18
CA ALA A 168 49.44 17.26 12.90
C ALA A 168 49.85 18.61 12.27
N GLU A 169 50.58 19.41 13.05
CA GLU A 169 51.38 20.56 12.58
C GLU A 169 52.48 20.11 11.58
N PRO A 170 53.05 21.05 10.79
CA PRO A 170 54.35 21.56 11.22
C PRO A 170 54.62 23.06 10.94
N GLU A 171 55.16 23.70 11.97
CA GLU A 171 56.34 24.60 12.06
C GLU A 171 56.80 25.49 10.88
N ALA A 172 57.05 26.77 11.24
CA ALA A 172 57.96 27.81 10.69
C ALA A 172 57.22 29.08 10.18
N ALA A 173 57.54 30.33 10.56
CA ALA A 173 58.67 30.93 11.27
C ALA A 173 58.27 32.27 11.94
N ALA A 174 59.05 32.66 12.95
CA ALA A 174 59.00 33.79 13.90
C ALA A 174 59.20 35.22 13.29
N PRO A 175 59.38 36.32 14.07
CA PRO A 175 58.77 36.83 15.33
C PRO A 175 58.37 38.34 15.24
N ASP A 176 58.21 39.01 16.41
CA ASP A 176 58.09 40.46 16.72
C ASP A 176 56.64 41.01 16.80
N GLU A 177 56.18 41.79 17.78
CA GLU A 177 56.80 42.56 18.88
C GLU A 177 55.68 42.94 19.90
N GLU A 178 56.05 43.04 21.19
CA GLU A 178 55.47 43.80 22.33
C GLU A 178 54.00 44.29 22.40
N ALA A 179 53.32 44.03 23.53
CA ALA A 179 53.03 45.03 24.58
C ALA A 179 51.79 44.69 25.47
N GLU A 180 52.08 44.16 26.66
CA GLU A 180 51.57 44.51 28.01
C GLU A 180 50.06 44.59 28.39
N PRO A 181 49.73 44.35 29.69
CA PRO A 181 48.45 43.82 30.15
C PRO A 181 47.55 44.84 30.89
N ARG A 182 46.28 44.49 31.15
CA ARG A 182 45.42 45.18 32.14
C ARG A 182 44.22 44.32 32.59
N ASP A 183 44.45 43.66 33.72
CA ASP A 183 43.75 43.78 35.02
C ASP A 183 42.27 44.24 35.12
N SER A 184 41.60 43.67 36.15
CA SER A 184 40.34 44.07 36.84
C SER A 184 39.02 43.73 36.14
N THR A 185 37.89 43.31 36.76
CA THR A 185 37.39 43.11 38.15
C THR A 185 35.99 42.45 37.98
N ASP A 186 35.61 41.38 38.69
CA ASP A 186 34.79 41.31 39.93
C ASP A 186 33.40 42.00 39.96
N THR A 187 32.46 41.34 40.67
CA THR A 187 31.17 41.80 41.23
C THR A 187 29.92 41.50 40.38
N ASP A 188 29.16 40.43 40.66
CA ASP A 188 28.14 40.23 41.74
C ASP A 188 26.76 40.75 41.34
N THR A 189 25.74 39.87 41.38
CA THR A 189 24.36 40.14 41.86
C THR A 189 23.47 38.93 41.52
N ALA A 190 23.09 38.17 42.56
CA ALA A 190 21.87 37.34 42.60
C ALA A 190 20.69 38.22 43.09
N PRO A 191 19.48 37.72 43.44
CA PRO A 191 18.73 36.49 43.09
C PRO A 191 17.26 36.80 42.67
N GLU A 192 16.40 35.76 42.68
CA GLU A 192 14.96 35.74 43.03
C GLU A 192 13.93 35.31 41.95
N THR A 193 13.42 34.08 42.14
CA THR A 193 12.08 33.50 41.82
C THR A 193 10.98 34.28 42.61
N PRO A 194 9.64 34.27 42.32
CA PRO A 194 8.85 33.15 41.78
C PRO A 194 7.58 33.46 40.93
N GLU A 195 6.96 32.36 40.47
CA GLU A 195 5.52 32.02 40.39
C GLU A 195 4.49 33.07 39.91
N ASP A 196 3.75 32.77 38.84
CA ASP A 196 2.33 33.08 38.78
C ASP A 196 1.58 32.10 37.86
N ALA A 197 0.34 31.82 38.25
CA ALA A 197 -0.54 30.80 37.73
C ALA A 197 -1.78 31.46 37.12
N ASP A 198 -2.23 30.98 35.96
CA ASP A 198 -3.56 31.29 35.40
C ASP A 198 -3.88 30.17 34.39
N GLY A 199 -4.98 29.42 34.41
CA GLY A 199 -6.17 29.48 35.24
C GLY A 199 -7.39 29.98 34.48
N GLU A 200 -7.88 29.31 33.43
CA GLU A 200 -9.33 29.39 33.13
C GLU A 200 -9.85 28.19 32.33
N ALA A 201 -10.98 27.68 32.82
CA ALA A 201 -11.82 26.66 32.23
C ALA A 201 -12.99 27.33 31.49
N ALA A 202 -13.53 26.69 30.44
CA ALA A 202 -14.93 26.86 30.08
C ALA A 202 -15.46 25.62 29.34
N GLU A 203 -16.48 25.04 29.96
CA GLU A 203 -17.30 23.89 29.60
C GLU A 203 -18.28 24.19 28.43
N PRO A 204 -18.99 23.15 27.92
CA PRO A 204 -19.80 23.22 26.71
C PRO A 204 -21.25 23.69 26.97
N GLU A 205 -21.86 24.37 25.99
CA GLU A 205 -23.31 24.59 25.98
C GLU A 205 -24.01 23.74 24.90
N ALA A 206 -24.82 22.81 25.39
CA ALA A 206 -25.95 22.25 24.68
C ALA A 206 -27.03 23.33 24.48
N THR A 207 -27.67 23.35 23.31
CA THR A 207 -28.96 24.03 23.14
C THR A 207 -30.00 23.05 22.62
N GLU A 208 -30.96 22.79 23.50
CA GLU A 208 -32.22 22.11 23.30
C GLU A 208 -33.30 23.15 22.92
N SER A 209 -34.33 22.70 22.21
CA SER A 209 -35.65 23.34 21.98
C SER A 209 -35.73 24.50 20.97
N ALA A 210 -36.54 24.37 19.92
CA ALA A 210 -38.01 24.46 20.01
C ALA A 210 -38.70 24.47 18.62
N GLN A 211 -39.92 23.90 18.62
CA GLN A 211 -41.06 24.05 17.68
C GLN A 211 -41.20 23.03 16.54
#